data_AF-A0AAW1UI34-F1
#
_entry.id   AF-A0AAW1UI34-F1
#
_cell.length_a   1.000
_cell.length_b   1.000
_cell.length_c   1.000
_cell.angle_alpha   90.00
_cell.angle_beta   90.00
_cell.angle_gamma   90.00
#
_symmetry.space_group_name_H-M   'P 1'
#
loop_
_entity.id
_entity.type
_entity.pdbx_description
1 polymer ?
#
loop_
_entity_poly.entity_id
_entity_poly.type
_entity_poly.pdbx_seq_one_letter_code
_entity_poly.pdbx_strand_id
1 'polypeptide(L)' 'MSEMKVDGYDFACPQCYKKYKYKWNMLRHSKYECGKPPQFVCQICCKAFTQKSSLKSHIAYIHGINLSCP' A
#
# COMPACT_ATOMS: atom_id res chain seq x y z
N MET A 1 20.91 -7.04 -31.87
CA MET A 1 21.53 -7.46 -30.59
C MET A 1 20.67 -6.91 -29.47
N SER A 2 19.83 -7.79 -28.93
CA SER A 2 19.11 -7.77 -27.65
C SER A 2 18.74 -6.41 -27.05
N GLU A 3 17.50 -5.96 -27.30
CA GLU A 3 16.79 -5.03 -26.40
C GLU A 3 16.62 -5.70 -25.03
N MET A 4 17.44 -5.32 -24.05
CA MET A 4 17.18 -5.66 -22.65
C MET A 4 16.00 -4.82 -22.15
N LYS A 5 14.77 -5.30 -22.38
CA LYS A 5 13.63 -4.92 -21.56
C LYS A 5 13.84 -5.56 -20.18
N VAL A 6 14.60 -4.90 -19.30
CA VAL A 6 14.52 -5.18 -17.86
C VAL A 6 13.12 -4.75 -17.45
N ASP A 7 12.23 -5.73 -17.25
CA ASP A 7 10.96 -5.53 -16.57
C ASP A 7 11.24 -4.80 -15.24
N GLY A 8 11.01 -3.49 -15.21
CA GLY A 8 11.44 -2.54 -14.17
C GLY A 8 10.72 -2.69 -12.81
N TYR A 9 10.70 -3.91 -12.30
CA TYR A 9 10.16 -4.36 -11.03
C TYR A 9 11.26 -5.13 -10.27
N ASP A 10 12.44 -4.53 -10.14
CA ASP A 10 13.62 -5.13 -9.50
C ASP A 10 13.52 -5.28 -7.97
N PHE A 11 12.50 -4.69 -7.34
CA PHE A 11 12.39 -4.66 -5.88
C PHE A 11 11.30 -5.59 -5.37
N ALA A 12 11.67 -6.85 -5.12
CA ALA A 12 10.81 -7.85 -4.50
C ALA A 12 10.91 -7.81 -2.97
N CYS A 13 9.78 -7.99 -2.29
CA CYS A 13 9.78 -8.21 -0.85
C CYS A 13 10.34 -9.61 -0.52
N PRO A 14 11.32 -9.75 0.38
CA PRO A 14 11.92 -11.05 0.67
C PRO A 14 10.98 -12.04 1.39
N GLN A 15 9.90 -11.54 1.99
CA GLN A 15 8.97 -12.37 2.78
C GLN A 15 7.80 -12.91 1.96
N CYS A 16 7.25 -12.11 1.04
CA CYS A 16 6.07 -12.48 0.25
C CYS A 16 6.30 -12.43 -1.26
N TYR A 17 7.51 -12.08 -1.70
CA TYR A 17 7.93 -12.00 -3.11
C TYR A 17 7.13 -11.02 -3.98
N LYS A 18 6.29 -10.18 -3.37
CA LYS A 18 5.57 -9.12 -4.08
C LYS A 18 6.55 -8.10 -4.66
N LYS A 19 6.37 -7.76 -5.94
CA LYS A 19 7.24 -6.86 -6.68
C LYS A 19 6.77 -5.41 -6.64
N TYR A 20 7.72 -4.49 -6.61
CA TYR A 20 7.48 -3.06 -6.58
C TYR A 20 8.35 -2.35 -7.61
N LYS A 21 7.80 -1.30 -8.22
CA LYS A 21 8.52 -0.43 -9.16
C LYS A 21 9.67 0.34 -8.52
N TYR A 22 9.58 0.60 -7.21
CA TYR A 22 10.56 1.41 -6.48
C TYR A 22 10.98 0.74 -5.17
N LYS A 23 12.28 0.81 -4.84
CA LYS A 23 12.86 0.23 -3.62
C LYS A 23 12.17 0.71 -2.34
N TRP A 24 11.88 2.02 -2.26
CA TRP A 24 11.23 2.61 -1.08
C TRP A 24 9.82 2.06 -0.85
N ASN A 25 9.07 1.74 -1.92
CA ASN A 25 7.76 1.10 -1.80
C ASN A 25 7.87 -0.32 -1.25
N MET A 26 8.82 -1.11 -1.75
CA MET A 26 9.09 -2.46 -1.23
C MET A 26 9.50 -2.41 0.25
N LEU A 27 10.40 -1.50 0.63
CA LEU A 27 10.84 -1.34 2.02
C LEU A 27 9.68 -0.94 2.94
N ARG A 28 8.84 0.01 2.52
CA ARG A 28 7.63 0.39 3.27
C ARG A 28 6.69 -0.80 3.44
N HIS A 29 6.43 -1.53 2.36
CA HIS A 29 5.60 -2.73 2.40
C HIS A 29 6.15 -3.77 3.39
N SER A 30 7.42 -4.14 3.23
CA SER A 30 8.09 -5.12 4.11
C SER A 30 8.01 -4.70 5.58
N LYS A 31 8.18 -3.41 5.86
CA LYS A 31 8.18 -2.88 7.23
C LYS A 31 6.78 -2.80 7.86
N TYR A 32 5.74 -2.47 7.11
CA TYR A 32 4.44 -2.08 7.69
C TYR A 32 3.24 -2.90 7.23
N GLU A 33 3.36 -3.67 6.16
CA GLU A 33 2.23 -4.39 5.57
C GLU A 33 2.47 -5.89 5.48
N CYS A 34 3.70 -6.31 5.16
CA CYS A 34 4.01 -7.73 4.99
C CYS A 34 3.83 -8.48 6.31
N GLY A 35 2.96 -9.50 6.31
CA GLY A 35 2.63 -10.30 7.49
C GLY A 35 1.91 -9.53 8.60
N LYS A 36 1.46 -8.28 8.34
CA LYS A 36 0.78 -7.45 9.34
C LYS A 36 -0.72 -7.38 9.06
N PRO A 37 -1.57 -7.61 10.07
CA PRO A 37 -3.02 -7.49 9.90
C PRO A 37 -3.40 -6.02 9.65
N PRO A 38 -4.51 -5.77 8.93
CA PRO A 38 -5.01 -4.42 8.75
C PRO A 38 -5.46 -3.86 10.11
N GLN A 39 -4.79 -2.81 10.56
CA GLN A 39 -5.04 -2.17 11.85
C GLN A 39 -6.01 -0.98 11.76
N PHE A 40 -6.29 -0.48 10.56
CA PHE A 40 -7.13 0.69 10.35
C PHE A 40 -8.46 0.28 9.73
N VAL A 41 -9.54 0.40 10.49
CA VAL A 41 -10.89 0.02 10.04
C VAL A 41 -11.71 1.26 9.72
N CYS A 42 -12.31 1.27 8.53
CA CYS A 42 -13.31 2.27 8.17
C CYS A 42 -14.54 2.10 9.06
N GLN A 43 -14.88 3.13 9.82
CA GLN A 43 -16.04 3.09 10.72
C GLN A 43 -17.39 3.19 9.99
N ILE A 44 -17.37 3.45 8.68
CA ILE A 44 -18.57 3.63 7.85
C ILE A 44 -18.96 2.31 7.18
N CYS A 45 -17.99 1.56 6.64
CA CYS A 45 -18.24 0.31 5.91
C CYS A 45 -17.45 -0.90 6.45
N CYS A 46 -16.78 -0.76 7.58
CA CYS A 46 -15.98 -1.81 8.24
C CYS A 46 -14.83 -2.38 7.40
N LYS A 47 -14.49 -1.77 6.25
CA LYS A 47 -13.34 -2.19 5.43
C LYS A 47 -12.03 -1.90 6.15
N ALA A 48 -11.14 -2.88 6.17
CA ALA A 48 -9.88 -2.80 6.89
C ALA A 48 -8.69 -2.49 5.96
N PHE A 49 -7.73 -1.72 6.45
CA PHE A 49 -6.54 -1.24 5.76
C PHE A 49 -5.29 -1.41 6.63
N THR A 50 -4.14 -1.66 6.00
CA THR A 50 -2.83 -1.77 6.65
C THR A 50 -2.18 -0.40 6.91
N GLN A 51 -2.54 0.62 6.13
CA GLN A 51 -1.99 1.98 6.21
C GLN A 51 -3.07 3.04 6.48
N LYS A 52 -2.73 4.02 7.32
CA LYS A 52 -3.61 5.15 7.69
C LYS A 52 -3.93 6.04 6.48
N SER A 53 -2.95 6.29 5.62
CA SER A 53 -3.14 7.08 4.38
C SER A 53 -4.14 6.41 3.45
N SER A 54 -4.06 5.08 3.29
CA SER A 54 -5.03 4.31 2.49
C SER A 54 -6.45 4.41 3.04
N LEU A 55 -6.64 4.33 4.37
CA LEU A 55 -7.94 4.57 4.99
C LEU A 55 -8.44 6.00 4.74
N LYS A 56 -7.59 7.02 4.90
CA LYS A 56 -7.96 8.43 4.68
C LYS A 56 -8.42 8.67 3.24
N SER A 57 -7.68 8.18 2.26
CA SER A 57 -8.06 8.25 0.86
C SER A 57 -9.36 7.49 0.58
N HIS A 58 -9.52 6.28 1.15
CA HIS A 58 -10.76 5.53 1.03
C HIS A 58 -11.96 6.33 1.53
N ILE A 59 -11.87 6.94 2.71
CA ILE A 59 -12.98 7.70 3.29
C ILE A 59 -13.28 8.95 2.45
N ALA A 60 -12.26 9.65 1.95
CA ALA A 60 -12.43 10.82 1.10
C ALA A 60 -13.10 10.48 -0.25
N TYR A 61 -12.66 9.42 -0.94
CA TYR A 61 -13.16 9.11 -2.30
C TYR A 61 -14.40 8.21 -2.33
N ILE A 62 -14.57 7.32 -1.34
CA ILE A 62 -15.68 6.36 -1.32
C ILE A 62 -16.85 6.85 -0.48
N HIS A 63 -16.58 7.57 0.61
CA HIS A 63 -17.62 8.08 1.51
C HIS A 63 -17.83 9.58 1.38
N GLY A 64 -16.99 10.30 0.60
CA GLY A 64 -17.09 11.75 0.44
C GLY A 64 -16.85 12.52 1.75
N ILE A 65 -16.39 11.83 2.80
CA ILE A 65 -16.12 12.46 4.08
C ILE A 65 -14.69 12.94 4.01
N ASN A 66 -14.52 14.25 3.94
CA ASN A 66 -13.22 14.84 4.09
C ASN A 66 -12.82 14.71 5.58
N LEU A 67 -12.19 13.59 5.95
CA LEU A 67 -11.55 13.41 7.27
C LEU A 67 -10.27 14.26 7.40
N SER A 68 -10.24 15.42 6.74
CA SER A 68 -9.35 16.50 7.11
C SER A 68 -10.18 17.55 7.83
N CYS A 69 -9.90 17.71 9.12
CA CYS A 69 -10.07 18.97 9.82
C CYS A 69 -9.46 18.87 11.23
N PRO A 70 -8.94 19.96 11.80
CA PRO A 70 -7.99 20.97 11.29
C PRO A 70 -6.53 20.57 11.52
#